data_AF-A0A059G831-F1
#
_entry.id   AF-A0A059G831-F1
#
_cell.length_a   1.000
_cell.length_b   1.000
_cell.length_c   1.000
_cell.angle_alpha   90.00
_cell.angle_beta   90.00
_cell.angle_gamma   90.00
#
_symmetry.space_group_name_H-M   'P 1'
#
loop_
_entity.id
_entity.type
_entity.pdbx_description
1 polymer ?
#
loop_
_entity_poly.entity_id
_entity_poly.type
_entity_poly.pdbx_seq_one_letter_code
_entity_poly.pdbx_strand_id
1 'polypeptide(L)'
;MIRLLLASLAVAVAMPAAADTLSPKQVERCKAMQVTLAPKKAELEAATANRDALAAKAEALGDSYEDAQIVRLASAFNAKAADSAKAEFDAAKRAFAQAEFALQANARQYNQDVADYNQSCTPKK
;
A
#
# COMPACT_ATOMS: atom_id res chain seq x y z
N MET A 1 18.43 8.95 1.34
CA MET A 1 17.44 9.82 2.05
C MET A 1 16.16 9.98 1.23
N ILE A 2 15.29 8.96 1.22
CA ILE A 2 13.91 9.08 0.72
C ILE A 2 13.00 8.96 1.95
N ARG A 3 13.09 9.97 2.82
CA ARG A 3 12.15 10.17 3.92
C ARG A 3 11.26 11.32 3.53
N LEU A 4 10.27 11.09 2.69
CA LEU A 4 9.21 12.08 2.49
C LEU A 4 7.92 11.37 2.09
N LEU A 5 6.90 11.66 2.88
CA LEU A 5 5.47 11.38 2.68
C LEU A 5 4.98 10.01 3.15
N LEU A 6 5.03 9.82 4.48
CA LEU A 6 4.03 9.04 5.20
C LEU A 6 2.66 9.71 4.99
N ALA A 7 1.97 9.34 3.91
CA ALA A 7 0.55 9.65 3.74
C ALA A 7 -0.24 8.72 4.68
N SER A 8 -0.40 9.16 5.93
CA SER A 8 -1.27 8.51 6.91
C SER A 8 -2.68 8.45 6.35
N LEU A 9 -3.14 7.26 5.96
CA LEU A 9 -4.54 7.02 5.59
C LEU A 9 -5.37 7.12 6.88
N ALA A 10 -5.82 8.34 7.21
CA ALA A 10 -6.77 8.55 8.28
C ALA A 10 -8.13 7.98 7.86
N VAL A 11 -8.40 6.74 8.26
CA VAL A 11 -9.72 6.11 8.08
C VAL A 11 -10.65 6.67 9.16
N ALA A 12 -11.39 7.72 8.84
CA ALA A 12 -12.47 8.23 9.68
C ALA A 12 -13.65 7.25 9.62
N VAL A 13 -13.73 6.31 10.56
CA VAL A 13 -14.89 5.43 10.72
C VAL A 13 -15.94 6.17 11.56
N ALA A 14 -16.77 7.00 10.91
CA ALA A 14 -18.02 7.43 11.51
C ALA A 14 -19.03 6.30 11.31
N MET A 15 -19.32 5.52 12.35
CA MET A 15 -20.47 4.59 12.33
C MET A 15 -21.75 5.41 12.49
N PRO A 16 -22.62 5.50 11.48
CA PRO A 16 -23.90 6.15 11.65
C PRO A 16 -24.89 5.17 12.29
N ALA A 17 -25.67 5.67 13.25
CA ALA A 17 -26.85 4.97 13.74
C ALA A 17 -27.83 4.81 12.57
N ALA A 18 -28.07 3.56 12.16
CA ALA A 18 -29.05 3.22 11.13
C ALA A 18 -30.37 2.83 11.81
N ALA A 19 -31.34 3.74 11.82
CA ALA A 19 -32.75 3.50 12.11
C ALA A 19 -33.43 4.86 11.87
N ASP A 20 -34.10 5.16 10.77
CA ASP A 20 -35.48 4.72 10.51
C ASP A 20 -35.92 4.95 9.03
N THR A 21 -34.99 5.20 8.09
CA THR A 21 -35.33 5.66 6.72
C THR A 21 -34.98 4.70 5.57
N LEU A 22 -34.35 3.56 5.86
CA LEU A 22 -33.94 2.58 4.83
C LEU A 22 -34.96 1.46 4.68
N SER A 23 -35.26 1.08 3.43
CA SER A 23 -36.07 -0.12 3.16
C SER A 23 -35.35 -1.40 3.59
N PRO A 24 -36.06 -2.51 3.90
CA PRO A 24 -35.44 -3.78 4.27
C PRO A 24 -34.41 -4.29 3.25
N LYS A 25 -34.67 -4.10 1.95
CA LYS A 25 -33.74 -4.47 0.88
C LYS A 25 -32.45 -3.63 0.91
N GLN A 26 -32.54 -2.34 1.26
CA GLN A 26 -31.37 -1.48 1.44
C GLN A 26 -30.57 -1.88 2.67
N VAL A 27 -31.23 -2.22 3.78
CA VAL A 27 -30.57 -2.72 4.99
C VAL A 27 -29.74 -3.97 4.69
N GLU A 28 -30.31 -4.96 3.99
CA GLU A 28 -29.58 -6.18 3.62
C GLU A 28 -28.39 -5.89 2.68
N ARG A 29 -28.55 -4.98 1.71
CA ARG A 29 -27.42 -4.53 0.88
C ARG A 29 -26.31 -3.89 1.73
N CYS A 30 -26.67 -3.02 2.67
CA CYS A 30 -25.72 -2.33 3.53
C CYS A 30 -24.96 -3.29 4.45
N LYS A 31 -25.63 -4.30 5.01
CA LYS A 31 -24.97 -5.38 5.75
C LYS A 31 -23.97 -6.13 4.87
N ALA A 32 -24.36 -6.50 3.66
CA ALA A 32 -23.47 -7.19 2.72
C ALA A 32 -22.23 -6.36 2.37
N MET A 33 -22.39 -5.05 2.13
CA MET A 33 -21.26 -4.14 1.90
C MET A 33 -20.35 -4.08 3.13
N GLN A 34 -20.91 -3.90 4.32
CA GLN A 34 -20.14 -3.80 5.58
C GLN A 34 -19.30 -5.05 5.84
N VAL A 35 -19.83 -6.25 5.54
CA VAL A 35 -19.10 -7.52 5.67
C VAL A 35 -17.83 -7.55 4.82
N THR A 36 -17.82 -6.86 3.68
CA THR A 36 -16.65 -6.82 2.78
C THR A 36 -15.63 -5.74 3.12
N LEU A 37 -16.04 -4.66 3.80
CA LEU A 37 -15.14 -3.54 4.11
C LEU A 37 -14.06 -3.92 5.13
N ALA A 38 -14.43 -4.60 6.21
CA ALA A 38 -13.46 -4.96 7.25
C ALA A 38 -12.34 -5.92 6.74
N PRO A 39 -12.65 -6.99 5.98
CA PRO A 39 -11.62 -7.83 5.35
C PRO A 39 -10.72 -7.04 4.39
N LYS A 40 -11.29 -6.21 3.51
CA LYS A 40 -10.50 -5.37 2.59
C LYS A 40 -9.56 -4.41 3.31
N LYS A 41 -9.98 -3.87 4.46
CA LYS A 41 -9.12 -3.03 5.30
C LYS A 41 -7.91 -3.82 5.81
N ALA A 42 -8.12 -5.03 6.32
CA ALA A 42 -7.03 -5.89 6.78
C ALA A 42 -6.07 -6.29 5.65
N GLU A 43 -6.60 -6.54 4.44
CA GLU A 43 -5.78 -6.79 3.25
C GLU A 43 -4.91 -5.59 2.88
N LEU A 44 -5.45 -4.36 2.97
CA LEU A 44 -4.68 -3.13 2.74
C LEU A 44 -3.60 -2.90 3.81
N GLU A 45 -3.87 -3.22 5.07
CA GLU A 45 -2.88 -3.16 6.15
C GLU A 45 -1.73 -4.15 5.90
N ALA A 46 -2.05 -5.39 5.51
CA ALA A 46 -1.04 -6.38 5.12
C ALA A 46 -0.24 -5.96 3.88
N ALA A 47 -0.90 -5.42 2.86
CA ALA A 47 -0.24 -4.90 1.66
C ALA A 47 0.68 -3.72 1.98
N THR A 48 0.30 -2.86 2.93
CA THR A 48 1.14 -1.75 3.41
C THR A 48 2.40 -2.28 4.10
N ALA A 49 2.26 -3.24 5.01
CA ALA A 49 3.40 -3.87 5.68
C ALA A 49 4.37 -4.54 4.68
N ASN A 50 3.83 -5.22 3.66
CA ASN A 50 4.65 -5.81 2.60
C ASN A 50 5.37 -4.74 1.76
N ARG A 51 4.68 -3.65 1.39
CA ARG A 51 5.27 -2.50 0.68
C ARG A 51 6.42 -1.90 1.49
N ASP A 52 6.22 -1.69 2.79
CA ASP A 52 7.24 -1.13 3.69
C ASP A 52 8.46 -2.05 3.81
N ALA A 53 8.26 -3.37 3.90
CA ALA A 53 9.35 -4.33 3.90
C ALA A 53 10.14 -4.32 2.57
N LEU A 54 9.45 -4.21 1.43
CA LEU A 54 10.10 -4.09 0.12
C LEU A 54 10.86 -2.78 -0.02
N ALA A 55 10.35 -1.68 0.54
CA ALA A 55 11.04 -0.40 0.58
C ALA A 55 12.36 -0.50 1.36
N ALA A 56 12.32 -1.05 2.57
CA ALA A 56 13.50 -1.26 3.41
C ALA A 56 14.53 -2.17 2.72
N LYS A 57 14.08 -3.22 2.04
CA LYS A 57 14.96 -4.10 1.26
C LYS A 57 15.62 -3.36 0.09
N ALA A 58 14.86 -2.55 -0.64
CA ALA A 58 15.41 -1.78 -1.75
C ALA A 58 16.44 -0.74 -1.27
N GLU A 59 16.20 -0.10 -0.12
CA GLU A 59 17.16 0.83 0.50
C GLU A 59 18.46 0.11 0.88
N ALA A 60 18.39 -1.01 1.60
CA ALA A 60 19.58 -1.77 2.00
C ALA A 60 20.41 -2.30 0.81
N LEU A 61 19.73 -2.73 -0.27
CA LEU A 61 20.41 -3.14 -1.51
C LEU A 61 20.97 -1.95 -2.30
N GLY A 62 20.34 -0.77 -2.17
CA GLY A 62 20.85 0.49 -2.69
C GLY A 62 22.19 0.84 -2.03
N ASP A 63 22.25 0.81 -0.70
CA ASP A 63 23.48 1.05 0.07
C ASP A 63 24.58 0.06 -0.34
N SER A 64 24.23 -1.23 -0.44
CA SER A 64 25.18 -2.28 -0.87
C SER A 64 25.70 -2.06 -2.30
N TYR A 65 24.84 -1.58 -3.20
CA TYR A 65 25.25 -1.22 -4.56
C TYR A 65 26.15 0.02 -4.58
N GLU A 66 25.86 1.03 -3.78
CA GLU A 66 26.71 2.22 -3.64
C GLU A 66 28.11 1.85 -3.12
N ASP A 67 28.19 1.00 -2.10
CA ASP A 67 29.46 0.46 -1.59
C ASP A 67 30.22 -0.31 -2.67
N ALA A 68 29.55 -1.18 -3.43
CA ALA A 68 30.17 -1.93 -4.51
C ALA A 68 30.68 -1.01 -5.64
N GLN A 69 29.99 0.10 -5.89
CA GLN A 69 30.40 1.11 -6.87
C GLN A 69 31.64 1.88 -6.41
N ILE A 70 31.75 2.21 -5.13
CA ILE A 70 32.98 2.82 -4.57
C ILE A 70 34.17 1.89 -4.79
N VAL A 71 34.00 0.61 -4.50
CA VAL A 71 35.07 -0.41 -4.64
C VAL A 71 35.39 -0.70 -6.12
N ARG A 72 34.42 -0.59 -7.03
CA ARG A 72 34.64 -0.61 -8.49
C ARG A 72 35.53 0.52 -8.97
N LEU A 73 35.34 1.74 -8.45
CA LEU A 73 36.16 2.88 -8.83
C LEU A 73 37.62 2.72 -8.37
N ALA A 74 37.85 1.99 -7.28
CA ALA A 74 39.19 1.68 -6.81
C ALA A 74 39.92 0.64 -7.70
N SER A 75 39.19 -0.28 -8.35
CA SER A 75 39.79 -1.29 -9.23
C SER A 75 38.79 -1.94 -10.17
N ALA A 76 39.19 -2.12 -11.43
CA ALA A 76 38.41 -2.79 -12.48
C ALA A 76 38.03 -4.25 -12.14
N PHE A 77 38.78 -4.92 -11.25
CA PHE A 77 38.47 -6.29 -10.81
C PHE A 77 37.11 -6.41 -10.10
N ASN A 78 36.59 -5.32 -9.55
CA ASN A 78 35.34 -5.32 -8.78
C ASN A 78 34.10 -5.07 -9.65
N ALA A 79 34.25 -4.88 -10.97
CA ALA A 79 33.13 -4.58 -11.88
C ALA A 79 32.00 -5.63 -11.79
N LYS A 80 32.33 -6.92 -11.76
CA LYS A 80 31.34 -8.00 -11.68
C LYS A 80 30.51 -7.97 -10.40
N ALA A 81 31.14 -7.65 -9.26
CA ALA A 81 30.44 -7.54 -7.98
C ALA A 81 29.46 -6.37 -7.99
N ALA A 82 29.88 -5.22 -8.52
CA ALA A 82 29.04 -4.04 -8.65
C ALA A 82 27.86 -4.26 -9.63
N ASP A 83 28.09 -4.95 -10.75
CA ASP A 83 27.03 -5.30 -11.70
C ASP A 83 26.00 -6.26 -11.07
N SER A 84 26.44 -7.21 -10.24
CA SER A 84 25.55 -8.10 -9.47
C SER A 84 24.70 -7.32 -8.46
N ALA A 85 25.34 -6.46 -7.65
CA ALA A 85 24.65 -5.63 -6.68
C ALA A 85 23.63 -4.69 -7.36
N LYS A 86 23.98 -4.15 -8.53
CA LYS A 86 23.05 -3.35 -9.34
C LYS A 86 21.82 -4.15 -9.76
N ALA A 87 22.00 -5.37 -10.26
CA ALA A 87 20.91 -6.22 -10.71
C ALA A 87 19.94 -6.55 -9.57
N GLU A 88 20.47 -6.83 -8.39
CA GLU A 88 19.67 -7.09 -7.17
C GLU A 88 18.91 -5.84 -6.72
N PHE A 89 19.57 -4.69 -6.68
CA PHE A 89 18.94 -3.41 -6.34
C PHE A 89 17.82 -3.06 -7.33
N ASP A 90 18.07 -3.19 -8.63
CA ASP A 90 17.06 -2.91 -9.66
C ASP A 90 15.87 -3.88 -9.56
N ALA A 91 16.09 -5.14 -9.20
CA ALA A 91 15.01 -6.10 -8.95
C ALA A 91 14.19 -5.71 -7.71
N ALA A 92 14.83 -5.30 -6.63
CA ALA A 92 14.15 -4.84 -5.41
C ALA A 92 13.33 -3.57 -5.67
N LYS A 93 13.87 -2.61 -6.42
CA LYS A 93 13.13 -1.41 -6.84
C LYS A 93 11.87 -1.75 -7.65
N ARG A 94 11.96 -2.70 -8.58
CA ARG A 94 10.80 -3.15 -9.36
C ARG A 94 9.74 -3.78 -8.46
N ALA A 95 10.14 -4.65 -7.53
CA ALA A 95 9.22 -5.27 -6.59
C ALA A 95 8.52 -4.23 -5.69
N PHE A 96 9.28 -3.29 -5.14
CA PHE A 96 8.74 -2.17 -4.37
C PHE A 96 7.72 -1.35 -5.19
N ALA A 97 8.08 -0.95 -6.41
CA ALA A 97 7.20 -0.17 -7.27
C ALA A 97 5.90 -0.92 -7.61
N GLN A 98 5.98 -2.22 -7.91
CA GLN A 98 4.80 -3.05 -8.16
C GLN A 98 3.87 -3.11 -6.94
N ALA A 99 4.43 -3.32 -5.74
CA ALA A 99 3.65 -3.33 -4.51
C ALA A 99 3.00 -1.97 -4.22
N GLU A 100 3.72 -0.88 -4.43
CA GLU A 100 3.20 0.49 -4.27
C GLU A 100 2.03 0.77 -5.24
N PHE A 101 2.18 0.42 -6.54
CA PHE A 101 1.10 0.63 -7.51
C PHE A 101 -0.15 -0.20 -7.17
N ALA A 102 0.03 -1.46 -6.78
CA ALA A 102 -1.07 -2.32 -6.36
C ALA A 102 -1.77 -1.76 -5.12
N LEU A 103 -1.00 -1.32 -4.11
CA LEU A 103 -1.54 -0.72 -2.89
C LEU A 103 -2.35 0.55 -3.20
N GLN A 104 -1.84 1.44 -4.05
CA GLN A 104 -2.55 2.66 -4.43
C GLN A 104 -3.85 2.38 -5.19
N ALA A 105 -3.85 1.38 -6.08
CA ALA A 105 -5.07 0.97 -6.80
C ALA A 105 -6.11 0.41 -5.83
N ASN A 106 -5.71 -0.49 -4.93
CA ASN A 106 -6.61 -1.10 -3.96
C ASN A 106 -7.14 -0.08 -2.95
N ALA A 107 -6.30 0.85 -2.48
CA ALA A 107 -6.72 1.91 -1.57
C ALA A 107 -7.73 2.86 -2.22
N ARG A 108 -7.57 3.20 -3.49
CA ARG A 108 -8.57 3.97 -4.25
C ARG A 108 -9.91 3.25 -4.31
N GLN A 109 -9.90 1.96 -4.65
CA GLN A 109 -11.14 1.18 -4.71
C GLN A 109 -11.81 1.07 -3.33
N TYR A 110 -11.04 0.81 -2.27
CA TYR A 110 -11.58 0.75 -0.92
C TYR A 110 -12.20 2.08 -0.48
N ASN A 111 -11.54 3.21 -0.78
CA ASN A 111 -12.10 4.52 -0.48
C ASN A 111 -13.41 4.78 -1.24
N GLN A 112 -13.51 4.32 -2.49
CA GLN A 112 -14.77 4.38 -3.24
C GLN A 112 -15.85 3.50 -2.58
N ASP A 113 -15.53 2.27 -2.20
CA ASP A 113 -16.48 1.36 -1.54
C ASP A 113 -17.00 1.95 -0.21
N VAL A 114 -16.13 2.61 0.55
CA VAL A 114 -16.49 3.32 1.78
C VAL A 114 -17.37 4.54 1.47
N ALA A 115 -17.06 5.32 0.43
CA ALA A 115 -17.88 6.45 0.02
C ALA A 115 -19.29 6.00 -0.41
N ASP A 116 -19.36 4.93 -1.21
CA ASP A 116 -20.62 4.33 -1.67
C ASP A 116 -21.44 3.82 -0.48
N TYR A 117 -20.81 3.13 0.48
CA TYR A 117 -21.44 2.72 1.73
C TYR A 117 -21.98 3.93 2.49
N ASN A 118 -21.15 4.94 2.73
CA ASN A 118 -21.54 6.12 3.49
C ASN A 118 -22.71 6.86 2.83
N GLN A 119 -22.71 7.01 1.50
CA GLN A 119 -23.80 7.64 0.76
C GLN A 119 -25.10 6.84 0.81
N SER A 120 -24.97 5.51 0.78
CA SER A 120 -26.09 4.59 0.56
C SER A 120 -26.72 4.04 1.84
N CYS A 121 -25.96 4.04 2.93
CA CYS A 121 -26.25 3.32 4.16
C CYS A 121 -26.24 4.22 5.40
N THR A 122 -25.80 5.48 5.26
CA THR A 122 -25.94 6.50 6.29
C THR A 122 -27.25 7.26 6.06
N PRO A 123 -28.17 7.33 7.03
CA PRO A 123 -29.34 8.20 6.91
C PRO A 123 -28.89 9.65 6.67
N LYS A 124 -29.48 10.34 5.69
CA LYS A 124 -29.36 11.80 5.63
C LYS A 124 -30.03 12.37 6.88
N LYS A 125 -29.33 13.25 7.59
CA LYS A 125 -29.92 14.06 8.66
C LYS A 125 -31.06 14.91 8.10
#